data_AF-A0AAV2AR38-F1
#
_entry.id   AF-A0AAV2AR38-F1
#
_cell.length_a   1.000
_cell.length_b   1.000
_cell.length_c   1.000
_cell.angle_alpha   90.00
_cell.angle_beta   90.00
_cell.angle_gamma   90.00
#
_symmetry.space_group_name_H-M   'P 1'
#
loop_
_entity.id
_entity.type
_entity.pdbx_description
1 polymer ?
#
loop_
_entity_poly.entity_id
_entity_poly.type
_entity_poly.pdbx_seq_one_letter_code
_entity_poly.pdbx_strand_id
1 'polypeptide(L)'
;MHLKEDIIFSPSLRDQEEGSLFNIFESVLEQIYSLANAIKCLSKPDSTYYDAIAQYEELASIKLSIMKNISSGANKTLVEAEKFKKYSDLWLKDINEVLADFILHGPITDTEIEDEDEFIEETVFELKPPTEEEFRTEIVQFDHLYRKLDDIPPVIEIESWLLLDATSFKESLLNLIRLWSSTYKKKLTELKSLGKLRKIEDDSKNNISSPVI
;
A
#
# COMPACT_ATOMS: atom_id res chain seq x y z
N MET A 1 2.63 -5.69 14.37
CA MET A 1 2.95 -4.61 13.41
C MET A 1 1.61 -4.18 12.82
N HIS A 2 1.16 -2.98 13.16
CA HIS A 2 -0.13 -2.44 12.70
C HIS A 2 0.17 -1.50 11.54
N LEU A 3 -0.17 -1.91 10.32
CA LEU A 3 -0.34 -0.98 9.20
C LEU A 3 -1.58 -0.15 9.54
N LYS A 4 -1.43 0.96 10.25
CA LYS A 4 -2.53 1.91 10.54
C LYS A 4 -2.30 3.26 9.87
N GLU A 5 -1.22 3.37 9.12
CA GLU A 5 -0.77 4.57 8.42
C GLU A 5 -0.53 4.21 6.95
N ASP A 6 -0.47 5.25 6.10
CA ASP A 6 -0.09 5.13 4.70
C ASP A 6 1.29 4.48 4.52
N ILE A 7 1.65 4.08 3.30
CA ILE A 7 2.97 3.50 3.02
C ILE A 7 4.07 4.54 3.29
N ILE A 8 4.97 4.25 4.24
CA ILE A 8 6.08 5.12 4.64
C ILE A 8 7.39 4.58 4.06
N PHE A 9 8.23 5.49 3.55
CA PHE A 9 9.57 5.18 3.05
C PHE A 9 10.65 5.67 4.02
N SER A 10 11.70 4.87 4.18
CA SER A 10 12.90 5.25 4.92
C SER A 10 14.13 4.93 4.06
N PRO A 11 14.90 5.94 3.60
CA PRO A 11 14.69 7.38 3.79
C PRO A 11 13.45 7.89 3.04
N SER A 12 12.98 9.10 3.38
CA SER A 12 11.83 9.71 2.70
C SER A 12 12.12 9.97 1.21
N LEU A 13 11.12 9.77 0.36
CA LEU A 13 11.17 10.08 -1.07
C LEU A 13 10.63 11.49 -1.39
N ARG A 14 10.35 12.31 -0.38
CA ARG A 14 9.89 13.69 -0.55
C ARG A 14 11.07 14.64 -0.41
N ASP A 15 11.34 15.41 -1.46
CA ASP A 15 12.49 16.32 -1.57
C ASP A 15 12.58 17.35 -0.43
N GLN A 16 11.42 17.80 0.08
CA GLN A 16 11.35 18.83 1.12
C GLN A 16 11.43 18.30 2.56
N GLU A 17 11.53 16.98 2.76
CA GLU A 17 11.62 16.38 4.09
C GLU A 17 13.07 16.20 4.53
N GLU A 18 13.37 16.57 5.78
CA GLU A 18 14.70 16.39 6.36
C GLU A 18 15.06 14.90 6.42
N GLY A 19 16.27 14.56 5.96
CA GLY A 19 16.71 13.17 5.89
C GLY A 19 16.11 12.38 4.72
N SER A 20 15.55 13.09 3.73
CA SER A 20 15.12 12.48 2.47
C SER A 20 16.29 11.89 1.68
N LEU A 21 15.96 11.01 0.74
CA LEU A 21 16.90 10.48 -0.25
C LEU A 21 17.65 11.61 -0.96
N PHE A 22 16.96 12.71 -1.26
CA PHE A 22 17.53 13.89 -1.91
C PHE A 22 18.60 14.54 -1.05
N ASN A 23 18.33 14.81 0.23
CA ASN A 23 19.32 15.40 1.13
C ASN A 23 20.54 14.48 1.32
N ILE A 24 20.35 13.16 1.35
CA ILE A 24 21.45 12.20 1.45
C ILE A 24 22.38 12.34 0.24
N PHE A 25 21.84 12.34 -0.98
CA PHE A 25 22.64 12.48 -2.19
C PHE A 25 23.24 13.88 -2.34
N GLU A 26 22.51 14.94 -1.99
CA GLU A 26 23.04 16.30 -1.96
C GLU A 26 24.21 16.43 -0.99
N SER A 27 24.12 15.82 0.20
CA SER A 27 25.21 15.80 1.17
C SER A 27 26.44 15.07 0.63
N VAL A 28 26.25 13.92 -0.04
CA VAL A 28 27.35 13.19 -0.69
C VAL A 28 28.01 14.04 -1.78
N LEU A 29 27.21 14.70 -2.62
CA LEU A 29 27.72 15.61 -3.64
C LEU A 29 28.49 16.76 -3.02
N GLU A 30 27.95 17.42 -2.00
CA GLU A 30 28.62 18.51 -1.30
C GLU A 30 29.96 18.06 -0.69
N GLN A 31 29.99 16.87 -0.08
CA GLN A 31 31.23 16.28 0.43
C GLN A 31 32.27 16.07 -0.68
N ILE A 32 31.87 15.56 -1.85
CA ILE A 32 32.78 15.40 -3.01
C ILE A 32 33.35 16.75 -3.45
N TYR A 33 32.51 17.79 -3.58
CA TYR A 33 32.97 19.13 -3.95
C TYR A 33 33.90 19.70 -2.88
N SER A 34 33.59 19.48 -1.60
CA SER A 34 34.38 19.99 -0.47
C SER A 34 35.82 19.48 -0.44
N LEU A 35 36.10 18.32 -1.05
CA LEU A 35 37.48 17.81 -1.21
C LEU A 35 38.37 18.80 -1.97
N ALA A 36 37.80 19.59 -2.88
CA ALA A 36 38.54 20.61 -3.61
C ALA A 36 39.03 21.77 -2.75
N ASN A 37 38.45 21.97 -1.55
CA ASN A 37 38.94 22.95 -0.58
C ASN A 37 40.33 22.58 -0.04
N ALA A 38 40.69 21.30 -0.04
CA ALA A 38 42.00 20.85 0.42
C ALA A 38 43.14 21.20 -0.55
N ILE A 39 42.81 21.59 -1.79
CA ILE A 39 43.78 21.89 -2.84
C ILE A 39 43.82 23.41 -3.07
N LYS A 40 44.95 24.04 -2.72
CA LYS A 40 45.17 25.46 -2.99
C LYS A 40 45.29 25.72 -4.50
N CYS A 41 44.67 26.79 -4.97
CA CYS A 41 44.76 27.16 -6.37
C CYS A 41 46.15 27.74 -6.70
N LEU A 42 46.85 27.14 -7.67
CA LEU A 42 48.18 27.62 -8.08
C LEU A 42 48.13 28.97 -8.82
N SER A 43 46.99 29.25 -9.49
CA SER A 43 46.76 30.48 -10.25
C SER A 43 46.32 31.65 -9.35
N LYS A 44 45.61 31.35 -8.26
CA LYS A 44 45.05 32.33 -7.32
C LYS A 44 45.44 31.95 -5.88
N PRO A 45 46.50 32.56 -5.31
CA PRO A 45 47.04 32.14 -4.01
C PRO A 45 46.06 32.30 -2.83
N ASP A 46 45.04 33.14 -2.97
CA ASP A 46 44.00 33.38 -1.96
C ASP A 46 42.73 32.52 -2.15
N SER A 47 42.71 31.61 -3.14
CA SER A 47 41.54 30.77 -3.45
C SER A 47 41.86 29.28 -3.44
N THR A 48 40.82 28.45 -3.35
CA THR A 48 40.94 26.99 -3.50
C THR A 48 40.47 26.55 -4.88
N TYR A 49 40.67 25.28 -5.22
CA TYR A 49 40.08 24.72 -6.44
C TYR A 49 38.56 24.59 -6.36
N TYR A 50 37.96 24.66 -5.17
CA TYR A 50 36.51 24.69 -5.00
C TYR A 50 35.86 25.83 -5.78
N ASP A 51 36.42 27.05 -5.66
CA ASP A 51 35.90 28.24 -6.35
C ASP A 51 35.99 28.10 -7.88
N ALA A 52 37.02 27.40 -8.37
CA ALA A 52 37.20 27.14 -9.80
C ALA A 52 36.21 26.08 -10.32
N ILE A 53 35.98 25.03 -9.54
CA ILE A 53 35.04 23.95 -9.85
C ILE A 53 33.59 24.45 -9.80
N ALA A 54 33.26 25.33 -8.85
CA ALA A 54 31.94 25.95 -8.73
C ALA A 54 31.57 26.80 -9.96
N GLN A 55 32.56 27.32 -10.70
CA GLN A 55 32.35 28.11 -11.92
C GLN A 55 32.27 27.25 -13.18
N TYR A 56 32.51 25.94 -13.08
CA TYR A 56 32.56 25.06 -14.23
C TYR A 56 31.16 24.53 -14.58
N GLU A 57 30.57 25.08 -15.64
CA GLU A 57 29.19 24.83 -16.05
C GLU A 57 28.89 23.35 -16.33
N GLU A 58 29.84 22.61 -16.88
CA GLU A 58 29.69 21.17 -17.15
C GLU A 58 29.46 20.37 -15.85
N LEU A 59 30.13 20.73 -14.75
CA LEU A 59 29.91 20.08 -13.45
C LEU A 59 28.56 20.46 -12.85
N ALA A 60 28.12 21.71 -13.02
CA ALA A 60 26.76 22.10 -12.64
C ALA A 60 25.71 21.30 -13.42
N SER A 61 25.94 21.07 -14.72
CA SER A 61 25.07 20.24 -15.57
C SER A 61 25.04 18.77 -15.11
N ILE A 62 26.19 18.19 -14.77
CA ILE A 62 26.28 16.83 -14.22
C ILE A 62 25.52 16.74 -12.89
N LYS A 63 25.70 17.70 -11.97
CA LYS A 63 24.94 17.76 -10.70
C LYS A 63 23.43 17.78 -10.94
N LEU A 64 22.96 18.61 -11.87
CA LEU A 64 21.54 18.66 -12.25
C LEU A 64 21.06 17.32 -12.83
N SER A 65 21.87 16.66 -13.67
CA SER A 65 21.54 15.34 -14.22
C SER A 65 21.41 14.27 -13.12
N ILE A 66 22.29 14.29 -12.11
CA ILE A 66 22.23 13.37 -10.98
C ILE A 66 20.93 13.60 -10.20
N MET A 67 20.62 14.86 -9.86
CA MET A 67 19.38 15.20 -9.14
C MET A 67 18.12 14.80 -9.92
N LYS A 68 18.13 14.97 -11.25
CA LYS A 68 17.05 14.51 -12.12
C LYS A 68 16.88 12.98 -12.09
N ASN A 69 17.98 12.22 -12.09
CA ASN A 69 17.93 10.76 -11.98
C ASN A 69 17.38 10.33 -10.62
N ILE A 70 17.80 10.98 -9.52
CA ILE A 70 17.26 10.72 -8.19
C ILE A 70 15.76 10.97 -8.15
N SER A 71 15.30 12.10 -8.72
CA SER A 71 13.87 12.42 -8.83
C SER A 71 13.10 11.39 -9.65
N SER A 72 13.65 10.93 -10.78
CA SER A 72 13.05 9.86 -11.59
C SER A 72 12.92 8.55 -10.82
N GLY A 73 13.97 8.12 -10.12
CA GLY A 73 13.95 6.90 -9.30
C GLY A 73 12.95 6.99 -8.16
N ALA A 74 12.91 8.12 -7.44
CA ALA A 74 11.93 8.35 -6.38
C ALA A 74 10.49 8.27 -6.90
N ASN A 75 10.18 8.93 -8.03
CA ASN A 75 8.86 8.89 -8.65
C ASN A 75 8.47 7.48 -9.09
N LYS A 76 9.39 6.71 -9.69
CA LYS A 76 9.12 5.32 -10.09
C LYS A 76 8.88 4.41 -8.90
N THR A 77 9.59 4.61 -7.80
CA THR A 77 9.36 3.90 -6.54
C THR A 77 7.96 4.20 -5.98
N LEU A 78 7.51 5.46 -6.05
CA LEU A 78 6.14 5.83 -5.65
C LEU A 78 5.09 5.12 -6.51
N VAL A 79 5.26 5.12 -7.84
CA VAL A 79 4.36 4.40 -8.77
C VAL A 79 4.34 2.90 -8.47
N GLU A 80 5.47 2.29 -8.11
CA GLU A 80 5.51 0.89 -7.73
C GLU A 80 4.73 0.63 -6.43
N ALA A 81 4.87 1.51 -5.44
CA ALA A 81 4.13 1.42 -4.18
C ALA A 81 2.62 1.66 -4.36
N GLU A 82 2.22 2.52 -5.30
CA GLU A 82 0.80 2.77 -5.61
C GLU A 82 0.07 1.53 -6.09
N LYS A 83 0.76 0.55 -6.69
CA LYS A 83 0.15 -0.74 -7.08
C LYS A 83 -0.41 -1.51 -5.88
N PHE A 84 0.08 -1.24 -4.67
CA PHE A 84 -0.41 -1.85 -3.44
C PHE A 84 -1.60 -1.10 -2.85
N LYS A 85 -1.82 0.18 -3.18
CA LYS A 85 -2.94 0.98 -2.65
C LYS A 85 -4.31 0.37 -2.95
N LYS A 86 -4.47 -0.41 -4.02
CA LYS A 86 -5.71 -1.16 -4.28
C LYS A 86 -6.08 -2.19 -3.21
N TYR A 87 -5.16 -2.51 -2.30
CA TYR A 87 -5.38 -3.40 -1.17
C TYR A 87 -5.51 -2.64 0.16
N SER A 88 -5.63 -1.31 0.11
CA SER A 88 -5.59 -0.44 1.29
C SER A 88 -6.67 -0.74 2.30
N ASP A 89 -7.83 -1.19 1.83
CA ASP A 89 -8.94 -1.64 2.67
C ASP A 89 -8.51 -2.63 3.75
N LEU A 90 -7.53 -3.51 3.46
CA LEU A 90 -7.07 -4.50 4.42
C LEU A 90 -6.48 -3.88 5.68
N TRP A 91 -5.86 -2.69 5.58
CA TRP A 91 -5.19 -2.00 6.69
C TRP A 91 -5.86 -0.70 7.12
N LEU A 92 -6.73 -0.11 6.29
CA LEU A 92 -7.51 1.08 6.62
C LEU A 92 -8.82 0.75 7.33
N LYS A 93 -9.49 -0.36 6.98
CA LYS A 93 -10.79 -0.74 7.55
C LYS A 93 -10.62 -1.63 8.78
N ASP A 94 -11.52 -1.50 9.76
CA ASP A 94 -11.57 -2.44 10.89
C ASP A 94 -12.21 -3.75 10.45
N ILE A 95 -11.45 -4.84 10.59
CA ILE A 95 -11.89 -6.19 10.23
C ILE A 95 -13.21 -6.61 10.89
N ASN A 96 -13.48 -6.15 12.11
CA ASN A 96 -14.71 -6.51 12.83
C ASN A 96 -15.91 -5.72 12.30
N GLU A 97 -15.71 -4.47 11.89
CA GLU A 97 -16.75 -3.66 11.25
C GLU A 97 -17.13 -4.28 9.90
N VAL A 98 -16.13 -4.57 9.06
CA VAL A 98 -16.36 -5.20 7.75
C VAL A 98 -16.98 -6.59 7.90
N LEU A 99 -16.55 -7.38 8.89
CA LEU A 99 -17.16 -8.68 9.15
C LEU A 99 -18.61 -8.53 9.67
N ALA A 100 -18.90 -7.53 10.50
CA ALA A 100 -20.24 -7.29 11.01
C ALA A 100 -21.20 -6.90 9.88
N ASP A 101 -20.73 -6.04 8.98
CA ASP A 101 -21.42 -5.63 7.76
C ASP A 101 -21.69 -6.83 6.85
N PHE A 102 -20.65 -7.63 6.56
CA PHE A 102 -20.77 -8.87 5.81
C PHE A 102 -21.80 -9.85 6.40
N ILE A 103 -21.90 -9.97 7.73
CA ILE A 103 -22.91 -10.84 8.37
C ILE A 103 -24.33 -10.33 8.17
N LEU A 104 -24.50 -9.01 8.04
CA LEU A 104 -25.80 -8.37 7.99
C LEU A 104 -26.34 -8.29 6.56
N HIS A 105 -25.46 -7.96 5.61
CA HIS A 105 -25.80 -7.66 4.23
C HIS A 105 -25.28 -8.71 3.22
N GLY A 106 -24.38 -9.59 3.66
CA GLY A 106 -23.78 -10.60 2.78
C GLY A 106 -22.57 -10.05 2.03
N PRO A 107 -22.08 -10.76 1.00
CA PRO A 107 -21.03 -10.24 0.13
C PRO A 107 -21.55 -9.04 -0.68
N ILE A 108 -20.76 -7.96 -0.71
CA ILE A 108 -21.02 -6.79 -1.54
C ILE A 108 -21.00 -7.23 -3.01
N THR A 109 -22.06 -6.92 -3.74
CA THR A 109 -22.18 -7.22 -5.17
C THR A 109 -21.73 -6.04 -6.03
N ASP A 110 -21.24 -6.32 -7.25
CA ASP A 110 -20.74 -5.28 -8.16
C ASP A 110 -21.76 -4.15 -8.44
N THR A 111 -23.06 -4.45 -8.35
CA THR A 111 -24.15 -3.47 -8.48
C THR A 111 -24.23 -2.48 -7.32
N GLU A 112 -23.90 -2.91 -6.11
CA GLU A 112 -23.93 -2.06 -4.91
C GLU A 112 -22.74 -1.09 -4.84
N ILE A 113 -21.64 -1.44 -5.52
CA ILE A 113 -20.43 -0.60 -5.62
C ILE A 113 -20.65 0.57 -6.58
N GLU A 114 -21.44 0.37 -7.66
CA GLU A 114 -21.78 1.44 -8.61
C GLU A 114 -22.75 2.48 -8.00
N ASP A 115 -23.65 2.05 -7.12
CA ASP A 115 -24.61 2.93 -6.44
C ASP A 115 -23.96 3.82 -5.35
N GLU A 116 -22.86 3.38 -4.73
CA GLU A 116 -22.09 4.18 -3.75
C GLU A 116 -21.48 5.46 -4.36
N ASP A 117 -21.12 5.44 -5.65
CA ASP A 117 -20.50 6.57 -6.35
C ASP A 117 -21.54 7.58 -6.91
N GLU A 118 -22.80 7.16 -7.13
CA GLU A 118 -23.83 8.00 -7.77
C GLU A 118 -24.94 8.49 -6.82
N PHE A 119 -25.15 7.87 -5.66
CA PHE A 119 -26.19 8.28 -4.70
C PHE A 119 -25.71 8.27 -3.23
N ILE A 120 -25.40 9.46 -2.70
CA ILE A 120 -25.27 9.71 -1.23
C ILE A 120 -26.67 9.86 -0.60
N GLU A 121 -27.66 9.08 -1.04
CA GLU A 121 -28.97 8.98 -0.40
C GLU A 121 -29.15 7.53 0.07
N GLU A 122 -28.73 7.30 1.31
CA GLU A 122 -29.20 6.23 2.20
C GLU A 122 -29.55 4.92 1.46
N THR A 123 -28.56 4.28 0.83
CA THR A 123 -28.68 2.92 0.34
C THR A 123 -28.95 2.01 1.53
N VAL A 124 -30.24 1.72 1.77
CA VAL A 124 -30.66 0.70 2.71
C VAL A 124 -30.26 -0.63 2.10
N PHE A 125 -29.05 -1.09 2.42
CA PHE A 125 -28.63 -2.44 2.07
C PHE A 125 -29.64 -3.42 2.65
N GLU A 126 -30.27 -4.22 1.79
CA GLU A 126 -31.21 -5.22 2.24
C GLU A 126 -30.51 -6.18 3.22
N LEU A 127 -31.24 -6.57 4.26
CA LEU A 127 -30.74 -7.56 5.22
C LEU A 127 -30.70 -8.92 4.53
N LYS A 128 -29.53 -9.30 4.04
CA LYS A 128 -29.29 -10.58 3.39
C LYS A 128 -28.11 -11.28 4.07
N PRO A 129 -28.35 -11.99 5.19
CA PRO A 129 -27.29 -12.70 5.88
C PRO A 129 -26.61 -13.72 4.93
N PRO A 130 -25.27 -13.80 4.95
CA PRO A 130 -24.53 -14.63 4.03
C PRO A 130 -24.74 -16.12 4.29
N THR A 131 -24.76 -16.88 3.21
CA THR A 131 -24.76 -18.33 3.19
C THR A 131 -23.39 -18.89 3.59
N GLU A 132 -23.35 -20.19 3.93
CA GLU A 132 -22.08 -20.87 4.18
C GLU A 132 -21.14 -20.84 2.95
N GLU A 133 -21.70 -20.94 1.74
CA GLU A 133 -20.93 -20.94 0.50
C GLU A 133 -20.29 -19.57 0.23
N GLU A 134 -21.00 -18.47 0.51
CA GLU A 134 -20.46 -17.11 0.39
C GLU A 134 -19.32 -16.89 1.39
N PHE A 135 -19.46 -17.33 2.65
CA PHE A 135 -18.37 -17.31 3.62
C PHE A 135 -17.13 -18.08 3.14
N ARG A 136 -17.32 -19.27 2.58
CA ARG A 136 -16.22 -20.08 2.03
C ARG A 136 -15.57 -19.40 0.83
N THR A 137 -16.36 -18.73 0.01
CA THR A 137 -15.88 -17.99 -1.17
C THR A 137 -14.96 -16.85 -0.73
N GLU A 138 -15.37 -16.01 0.22
CA GLU A 138 -14.53 -14.94 0.79
C GLU A 138 -13.21 -15.47 1.38
N ILE A 139 -13.29 -16.57 2.14
CA ILE A 139 -12.10 -17.22 2.69
C ILE A 139 -11.13 -17.65 1.58
N VAL A 140 -11.64 -18.23 0.50
CA VAL A 140 -10.82 -18.65 -0.65
C VAL A 140 -10.23 -17.44 -1.38
N GLN A 141 -10.95 -16.33 -1.47
CA GLN A 141 -10.43 -15.08 -2.05
C GLN A 141 -9.22 -14.55 -1.26
N PHE A 142 -9.27 -14.53 0.08
CA PHE A 142 -8.11 -14.16 0.91
C PHE A 142 -6.93 -15.12 0.71
N ASP A 143 -7.17 -16.42 0.62
CA ASP A 143 -6.11 -17.41 0.40
C ASP A 143 -5.47 -17.26 -1.00
N HIS A 144 -6.25 -16.89 -2.03
CA HIS A 144 -5.74 -16.56 -3.36
C HIS A 144 -4.94 -15.25 -3.35
N LEU A 145 -5.44 -14.22 -2.68
CA LEU A 145 -4.77 -12.93 -2.52
C LEU A 145 -3.42 -13.09 -1.81
N TYR A 146 -3.38 -13.92 -0.76
CA TYR A 146 -2.16 -14.28 -0.06
C TYR A 146 -1.11 -14.82 -1.03
N ARG A 147 -1.47 -15.85 -1.83
CA ARG A 147 -0.53 -16.48 -2.78
C ARG A 147 -0.02 -15.49 -3.83
N LYS A 148 -0.93 -14.66 -4.36
CA LYS A 148 -0.59 -13.64 -5.35
C LYS A 148 0.45 -12.65 -4.82
N LEU A 149 0.31 -12.21 -3.58
CA LEU A 149 1.23 -11.24 -2.97
C LEU A 149 2.51 -11.90 -2.46
N ASP A 150 2.46 -13.17 -2.10
CA ASP A 150 3.64 -13.95 -1.69
C ASP A 150 4.61 -14.21 -2.86
N ASP A 151 4.10 -14.24 -4.10
CA ASP A 151 4.92 -14.40 -5.30
C ASP A 151 5.70 -13.13 -5.67
N ILE A 152 5.29 -11.95 -5.18
CA ILE A 152 5.97 -10.69 -5.46
C ILE A 152 7.35 -10.69 -4.79
N PRO A 153 8.46 -10.38 -5.51
CA PRO A 153 9.77 -10.34 -4.91
C PRO A 153 9.84 -9.27 -3.81
N PRO A 154 10.50 -9.56 -2.66
CA PRO A 154 10.59 -8.63 -1.55
C PRO A 154 11.48 -7.41 -1.84
N VAL A 155 12.40 -7.54 -2.80
CA VAL A 155 13.29 -6.47 -3.25
C VAL A 155 13.03 -6.21 -4.72
N ILE A 156 12.79 -4.94 -5.07
CA ILE A 156 12.46 -4.50 -6.42
C ILE A 156 13.54 -3.52 -6.89
N GLU A 157 14.12 -3.80 -8.06
CA GLU A 157 15.12 -2.94 -8.69
C GLU A 157 14.44 -1.84 -9.51
N ILE A 158 14.84 -0.58 -9.26
CA ILE A 158 14.34 0.63 -9.90
C ILE A 158 15.50 1.30 -10.66
N GLU A 159 15.36 1.39 -11.99
CA GLU A 159 16.34 2.02 -12.89
C GLU A 159 17.79 1.51 -12.74
N SER A 160 17.98 0.31 -12.20
CA SER A 160 19.28 -0.34 -12.00
C SER A 160 20.27 0.37 -11.06
N TRP A 161 19.79 1.30 -10.25
CA TRP A 161 20.62 1.96 -9.22
C TRP A 161 19.92 2.06 -7.85
N LEU A 162 18.59 1.99 -7.82
CA LEU A 162 17.78 2.10 -6.60
C LEU A 162 17.12 0.75 -6.30
N LEU A 163 17.24 0.27 -5.07
CA LEU A 163 16.58 -0.94 -4.60
C LEU A 163 15.47 -0.56 -3.61
N LEU A 164 14.24 -0.94 -3.90
CA LEU A 164 13.13 -0.86 -2.98
C LEU A 164 13.07 -2.16 -2.18
N ASP A 165 13.44 -2.10 -0.90
CA ASP A 165 13.22 -3.19 0.04
C ASP A 165 11.81 -3.09 0.62
N ALA A 166 10.93 -3.97 0.16
CA ALA A 166 9.54 -4.09 0.60
C ALA A 166 9.33 -5.29 1.55
N THR A 167 10.39 -5.92 2.06
CA THR A 167 10.32 -7.15 2.87
C THR A 167 9.36 -6.99 4.06
N SER A 168 9.62 -6.01 4.92
CA SER A 168 8.82 -5.75 6.12
C SER A 168 7.36 -5.40 5.81
N PHE A 169 7.15 -4.66 4.71
CA PHE A 169 5.81 -4.31 4.24
C PHE A 169 5.06 -5.54 3.75
N LYS A 170 5.68 -6.35 2.89
CA LYS A 170 5.13 -7.61 2.36
C LYS A 170 4.77 -8.56 3.50
N GLU A 171 5.66 -8.78 4.46
CA GLU A 171 5.38 -9.64 5.62
C GLU A 171 4.19 -9.14 6.43
N SER A 172 4.11 -7.83 6.66
CA SER A 172 2.98 -7.22 7.39
C SER A 172 1.66 -7.40 6.64
N LEU A 173 1.66 -7.18 5.33
CA LEU A 173 0.48 -7.34 4.47
C LEU A 173 0.02 -8.81 4.41
N LEU A 174 0.95 -9.75 4.26
CA LEU A 174 0.66 -11.18 4.28
C LEU A 174 0.07 -11.64 5.62
N ASN A 175 0.60 -11.13 6.73
CA ASN A 175 0.06 -11.40 8.06
C ASN A 175 -1.34 -10.80 8.25
N LEU A 176 -1.59 -9.63 7.68
CA LEU A 176 -2.91 -9.01 7.70
C LEU A 176 -3.92 -9.87 6.93
N ILE A 177 -3.59 -10.34 5.73
CA ILE A 177 -4.47 -11.23 4.95
C ILE A 177 -4.75 -12.54 5.70
N ARG A 178 -3.75 -13.10 6.39
CA ARG A 178 -3.96 -14.26 7.28
C ARG A 178 -4.93 -13.94 8.41
N LEU A 179 -4.83 -12.75 9.00
CA LEU A 179 -5.77 -12.30 10.04
C LEU A 179 -7.19 -12.23 9.47
N TRP A 180 -7.40 -11.58 8.32
CA TRP A 180 -8.66 -11.56 7.58
C TRP A 180 -9.26 -12.96 7.36
N SER A 181 -8.50 -13.85 6.71
CA SER A 181 -8.90 -15.25 6.48
C SER A 181 -9.26 -15.98 7.78
N SER A 182 -8.46 -15.80 8.85
CA SER A 182 -8.69 -16.49 10.14
C SER A 182 -9.93 -15.99 10.88
N THR A 183 -10.23 -14.70 10.81
CA THR A 183 -11.39 -14.08 11.47
C THR A 183 -12.68 -14.56 10.82
N TYR A 184 -12.73 -14.60 9.49
CA TYR A 184 -13.86 -15.17 8.74
C TYR A 184 -14.04 -16.67 9.06
N LYS A 185 -12.96 -17.46 9.06
CA LYS A 185 -13.00 -18.89 9.44
C LYS A 185 -13.55 -19.10 10.86
N LYS A 186 -13.10 -18.29 11.82
CA LYS A 186 -13.58 -18.34 13.21
C LYS A 186 -15.06 -18.01 13.29
N LYS A 187 -15.50 -16.95 12.59
CA LYS A 187 -16.90 -16.52 12.60
C LYS A 187 -17.83 -17.56 11.98
N LEU A 188 -17.44 -18.14 10.85
CA LEU A 188 -18.17 -19.24 10.23
C LEU A 188 -18.37 -20.41 11.20
N THR A 189 -17.31 -20.79 11.93
CA THR A 189 -17.36 -21.88 12.92
C THR A 189 -18.30 -21.55 14.08
N GLU A 190 -18.28 -20.31 14.57
CA GLU A 190 -19.18 -19.82 15.62
C GLU A 190 -20.65 -19.83 15.18
N LEU A 191 -20.96 -19.37 13.97
CA LEU A 191 -22.34 -19.36 13.46
C LEU A 191 -22.88 -20.78 13.23
N LYS A 192 -22.01 -21.73 12.83
CA LYS A 192 -22.35 -23.16 12.73
C LYS A 192 -22.67 -23.77 14.09
N SER A 193 -21.82 -23.52 15.09
CA SER A 193 -21.99 -24.11 16.43
C SER A 193 -23.25 -23.59 17.12
N LEU A 194 -23.62 -22.32 16.87
CA LEU A 194 -24.86 -21.71 17.37
C LEU A 194 -26.12 -22.14 16.59
N GLY A 195 -25.98 -22.93 15.52
CA GLY A 195 -27.09 -23.32 14.65
C GLY A 195 -27.76 -22.15 13.91
N LYS A 196 -27.11 -20.98 13.85
CA LYS A 196 -27.66 -19.77 13.25
C LYS A 196 -27.69 -19.84 11.73
N LEU A 197 -26.74 -20.54 11.10
CA LEU A 197 -26.71 -20.72 9.64
C LEU A 197 -27.86 -21.58 9.11
N ARG A 198 -28.32 -22.59 9.89
CA ARG A 198 -29.50 -23.40 9.53
C ARG A 198 -30.79 -22.60 9.56
N LYS A 199 -30.92 -21.65 10.49
CA LYS A 199 -32.11 -20.78 10.57
C LYS A 199 -32.17 -19.78 9.41
N ILE A 200 -31.01 -19.27 8.97
CA ILE A 200 -30.92 -18.36 7.84
C ILE A 200 -31.39 -19.04 6.54
N GLU A 201 -30.98 -20.28 6.26
CA GLU A 201 -31.47 -21.03 5.08
C GLU A 201 -32.98 -21.29 5.09
N ASP A 202 -33.57 -21.50 6.28
CA ASP A 202 -35.02 -21.73 6.44
C ASP A 202 -35.81 -20.41 6.34
N ASP A 203 -35.28 -19.30 6.86
CA ASP A 203 -35.91 -17.98 6.80
C ASP A 203 -35.86 -17.39 5.37
N SER A 204 -34.77 -17.59 4.63
CA SER A 204 -34.67 -17.21 3.20
C SER A 204 -35.67 -17.97 2.33
N LYS A 205 -35.92 -19.26 2.62
CA LYS A 205 -36.90 -20.07 1.88
C LYS A 205 -38.33 -19.73 2.22
N ASN A 206 -38.61 -19.33 3.46
CA ASN A 206 -39.96 -18.93 3.89
C ASN A 206 -40.36 -17.54 3.39
N ASN A 207 -39.42 -16.62 3.15
CA ASN A 207 -39.73 -15.27 2.66
C ASN A 207 -40.05 -15.21 1.14
N ILE A 208 -39.75 -16.26 0.37
CA ILE A 208 -40.12 -16.39 -1.06
C ILE A 208 -41.56 -16.93 -1.23
N SER A 209 -42.23 -17.36 -0.15
CA SER A 209 -43.54 -18.04 -0.23
C SER A 209 -44.76 -17.18 0.13
N SER A 210 -44.63 -15.86 0.31
CA SER A 210 -45.80 -14.99 0.48
C SER A 210 -46.30 -14.51 -0.89
N PRO A 211 -47.53 -14.91 -1.34
CA PRO A 211 -48.07 -14.44 -2.59
C PRO A 211 -48.46 -12.97 -2.47
N VAL A 212 -48.02 -12.17 -3.43
CA VAL A 212 -48.55 -10.83 -3.70
C VAL A 212 -50.04 -10.98 -3.99
N ILE A 213 -50.89 -10.42 -3.11
CA ILE A 213 -52.31 -10.18 -3.39
C ILE A 213 -52.44 -8.77 -3.94
#